data_AF-A0A2D0HP15-F1
#
_entry.id   AF-A0A2D0HP15-F1
#
_cell.length_a   1.000
_cell.length_b   1.000
_cell.length_c   1.000
_cell.angle_alpha   90.00
_cell.angle_beta   90.00
_cell.angle_gamma   90.00
#
_symmetry.space_group_name_H-M   'P 1'
#
loop_
_entity.id
_entity.type
_entity.pdbx_description
1 polymer ?
#
loop_
_entity_poly.entity_id
_entity_poly.type
_entity_poly.pdbx_seq_one_letter_code
_entity_poly.pdbx_strand_id
1 'polypeptide(L)'
;MNPISDIKICSHLYTFPDEKNKQEAYYLIFEILVNGQRLTDFTYYAVNLEELIQSIDRDGQFYIITCWCGVPECAGVTKGVNVFHNQDLIRWTVTQPEPSRTLTFDQKMYENAIRTAVKQGKKLIAQAKYSSNQNLEVVPMQNEKLIALE
;
A
#
# COMPACT_ATOMS: atom_id res chain seq x y z
N MET A 1 6.17 21.98 15.30
CA MET A 1 5.87 20.54 15.09
C MET A 1 4.95 20.42 13.89
N ASN A 2 5.16 19.44 13.01
CA ASN A 2 4.20 19.17 11.93
C ASN A 2 2.88 18.68 12.55
N PRO A 3 1.72 19.05 11.98
CA PRO A 3 0.44 18.56 12.47
C PRO A 3 0.36 17.04 12.32
N ILE A 4 -0.31 16.40 13.30
CA ILE A 4 -0.64 14.98 13.19
C ILE A 4 -1.61 14.82 12.02
N SER A 5 -1.25 13.95 11.10
CA SER A 5 -2.01 13.62 9.90
C SER A 5 -2.84 12.37 10.15
N ASP A 6 -4.05 12.35 9.60
CA ASP A 6 -4.87 11.15 9.51
C ASP A 6 -4.35 10.25 8.38
N ILE A 7 -4.32 8.94 8.61
CA ILE A 7 -3.93 7.95 7.61
C ILE A 7 -5.04 6.92 7.44
N LYS A 8 -5.41 6.67 6.19
CA LYS A 8 -6.35 5.62 5.81
C LYS A 8 -5.78 4.83 4.65
N ILE A 9 -5.94 3.52 4.69
CA ILE A 9 -5.53 2.63 3.60
C ILE A 9 -6.79 1.93 3.08
N CYS A 10 -7.06 2.12 1.80
CA CYS A 10 -8.25 1.58 1.13
C CYS A 10 -7.84 0.55 0.09
N SER A 11 -8.64 -0.49 -0.09
CA SER A 11 -8.52 -1.39 -1.22
C SER A 11 -9.35 -0.89 -2.41
N HIS A 12 -8.78 -0.92 -3.61
CA HIS A 12 -9.44 -0.62 -4.87
C HIS A 12 -9.31 -1.81 -5.83
N LEU A 13 -10.35 -2.07 -6.62
CA LEU A 13 -10.33 -3.10 -7.67
C LEU A 13 -10.25 -2.41 -9.02
N TYR A 14 -9.15 -2.63 -9.73
CA TYR A 14 -9.03 -2.25 -11.13
C TYR A 14 -9.35 -3.44 -12.02
N THR A 15 -9.94 -3.15 -13.18
CA THR A 15 -10.27 -4.15 -14.18
C THR A 15 -9.57 -3.80 -15.48
N PHE A 16 -8.83 -4.76 -16.04
CA PHE A 16 -8.21 -4.61 -17.36
C PHE A 16 -8.62 -5.77 -18.26
N PRO A 17 -8.77 -5.53 -19.57
CA PRO A 17 -8.94 -6.61 -20.52
C PRO A 17 -7.67 -7.46 -20.58
N ASP A 18 -7.80 -8.76 -20.31
CA ASP A 18 -6.79 -9.76 -20.60
C ASP A 18 -6.97 -10.21 -22.05
N GLU A 19 -6.21 -9.57 -22.94
CA GLU A 19 -6.24 -9.87 -24.38
C GLU A 19 -5.86 -11.32 -24.70
N LYS A 20 -5.05 -11.98 -23.85
CA LYS A 20 -4.62 -13.36 -24.05
C LYS A 20 -5.74 -14.34 -23.76
N ASN A 21 -6.50 -14.10 -22.70
CA ASN A 21 -7.55 -15.01 -22.23
C ASN A 21 -8.97 -14.57 -22.64
N LYS A 22 -9.12 -13.43 -23.33
CA LYS A 22 -10.42 -12.83 -23.71
C LYS A 22 -11.35 -12.65 -22.51
N GLN A 23 -10.80 -12.30 -21.36
CA GLN A 23 -11.51 -12.13 -20.10
C GLN A 23 -11.06 -10.84 -19.40
N GLU A 24 -11.76 -10.46 -18.34
CA GLU A 24 -11.31 -9.40 -17.46
C GLU A 24 -10.30 -9.97 -16.43
N ALA A 25 -9.19 -9.25 -16.24
CA ALA A 25 -8.28 -9.44 -15.10
C ALA A 25 -8.58 -8.38 -14.05
N TYR A 26 -8.67 -8.81 -12.79
CA TYR A 26 -8.98 -7.94 -11.66
C TYR A 26 -7.72 -7.73 -10.82
N TYR A 27 -7.40 -6.48 -10.49
CA TYR A 27 -6.23 -6.14 -9.71
C TYR A 27 -6.65 -5.45 -8.42
N LEU A 28 -6.32 -6.05 -7.27
CA LEU A 28 -6.52 -5.46 -5.96
C LEU A 28 -5.31 -4.61 -5.58
N ILE A 29 -5.54 -3.29 -5.50
CA ILE A 29 -4.53 -2.30 -5.13
C ILE A 29 -4.90 -1.68 -3.79
N PHE A 30 -3.88 -1.39 -2.98
CA PHE A 30 -4.05 -0.57 -1.79
C PHE A 30 -3.67 0.88 -2.10
N GLU A 31 -4.53 1.81 -1.74
CA GLU A 31 -4.30 3.25 -1.82
C GLU A 31 -4.10 3.80 -0.41
N ILE A 32 -3.06 4.63 -0.22
CA ILE A 32 -2.88 5.42 1.02
C ILE A 32 -3.51 6.79 0.82
N LEU A 33 -4.41 7.15 1.73
CA LEU A 33 -4.95 8.49 1.88
C LEU A 33 -4.39 9.13 3.14
N VAL A 34 -3.91 10.36 3.00
CA VAL A 34 -3.43 11.19 4.10
C VAL A 34 -4.28 12.44 4.16
N ASN A 35 -4.94 12.68 5.30
CA ASN A 35 -5.91 13.77 5.46
C ASN A 35 -6.99 13.78 4.34
N GLY A 36 -7.45 12.58 3.96
CA GLY A 36 -8.46 12.38 2.90
C GLY A 36 -7.95 12.53 1.46
N GLN A 37 -6.67 12.85 1.25
CA GLN A 37 -6.06 12.98 -0.09
C GLN A 37 -5.16 11.80 -0.40
N ARG A 38 -5.18 11.32 -1.66
CA ARG A 38 -4.26 10.26 -2.09
C ARG A 38 -2.81 10.69 -1.92
N LEU A 39 -1.99 9.79 -1.40
CA LEU A 39 -0.55 10.03 -1.25
C LEU A 39 0.11 10.22 -2.63
N THR A 40 -0.26 9.41 -3.61
CA THR A 40 0.23 9.47 -5.00
C THR A 40 -0.83 8.97 -5.99
N ASP A 41 -0.50 8.95 -7.27
CA ASP A 41 -1.32 8.36 -8.32
C ASP A 41 -1.23 6.82 -8.33
N PHE A 42 -2.17 6.16 -7.67
CA PHE A 42 -2.24 4.70 -7.59
C PHE A 42 -2.71 4.02 -8.88
N THR A 43 -3.01 4.77 -9.94
CA THR A 43 -3.16 4.19 -11.29
C THR A 43 -1.82 3.79 -11.90
N TYR A 44 -0.72 4.32 -11.36
CA TYR A 44 0.66 4.03 -11.81
C TYR A 44 1.51 3.39 -10.70
N TYR A 45 1.34 3.82 -9.46
CA TYR A 45 2.05 3.27 -8.31
C TYR A 45 1.21 2.22 -7.58
N ALA A 46 1.87 1.37 -6.80
CA ALA A 46 1.22 0.42 -5.89
C ALA A 46 1.88 0.47 -4.51
N VAL A 47 1.09 0.15 -3.47
CA VAL A 47 1.59 0.06 -2.09
C VAL A 47 2.14 -1.34 -1.84
N ASN A 48 3.41 -1.43 -1.48
CA ASN A 48 3.99 -2.66 -0.97
C ASN A 48 3.60 -2.82 0.50
N LEU A 49 2.60 -3.67 0.78
CA LEU A 49 2.09 -3.87 2.13
C LEU A 49 3.12 -4.53 3.05
N GLU A 50 4.02 -5.36 2.54
CA GLU A 50 5.07 -5.99 3.36
C GLU A 50 6.01 -4.92 3.93
N GLU A 51 6.52 -4.03 3.06
CA GLU A 51 7.34 -2.88 3.47
C GLU A 51 6.58 -1.96 4.43
N LEU A 52 5.29 -1.72 4.18
CA LEU A 52 4.44 -0.90 5.03
C LEU A 52 4.23 -1.51 6.42
N ILE A 53 4.02 -2.82 6.52
CA ILE A 53 3.90 -3.53 7.80
C ILE A 53 5.24 -3.48 8.55
N GLN A 54 6.35 -3.75 7.87
CA GLN A 54 7.66 -3.70 8.49
C GLN A 54 7.97 -2.30 9.04
N SER A 55 7.39 -1.24 8.46
CA SER A 55 7.57 0.13 8.95
C SER A 55 6.77 0.51 10.21
N ILE A 56 5.98 -0.41 10.77
CA ILE A 56 5.27 -0.20 12.06
C ILE A 56 6.25 -0.21 13.25
N ASP A 57 7.28 -1.07 13.20
CA ASP A 57 8.05 -1.41 14.40
C ASP A 57 9.52 -0.95 14.34
N ARG A 58 9.98 -0.42 13.21
CA ARG A 58 11.39 -0.06 13.05
C ARG A 58 11.61 1.19 12.21
N ASP A 59 12.64 1.93 12.58
CA ASP A 59 13.17 3.04 11.77
C ASP A 59 13.84 2.52 10.50
N GLY A 60 13.88 3.36 9.47
CA GLY A 60 14.66 3.10 8.27
C GLY A 60 13.99 3.55 6.98
N GLN A 61 14.55 3.10 5.87
CA GLN A 61 14.01 3.37 4.54
C GLN A 61 13.21 2.17 4.04
N PHE A 62 11.99 2.43 3.59
CA PHE A 62 11.06 1.40 3.14
C PHE A 62 10.50 1.74 1.76
N TYR A 63 10.47 0.77 0.87
CA TYR A 63 9.86 0.92 -0.46
C TYR A 63 8.36 0.69 -0.41
N ILE A 64 7.67 1.53 0.38
CA ILE A 64 6.22 1.49 0.58
C ILE A 64 5.49 1.78 -0.74
N ILE A 65 6.04 2.68 -1.58
CA ILE A 65 5.50 3.03 -2.89
C ILE A 65 6.40 2.43 -3.96
N THR A 66 5.80 1.65 -4.85
CA THR A 66 6.51 0.90 -5.90
C THR A 66 5.74 0.93 -7.22
N CYS A 67 6.29 0.35 -8.28
CA CYS A 67 5.52 -0.01 -9.46
C CYS A 67 4.55 -1.17 -9.16
N TRP A 68 3.52 -1.37 -9.98
CA TRP A 68 2.62 -2.52 -9.86
C TRP A 68 3.34 -3.87 -9.94
N CYS A 69 4.49 -3.95 -10.59
CA CYS A 69 5.31 -5.17 -10.61
C CYS A 69 6.10 -5.42 -9.32
N GLY A 70 6.08 -4.48 -8.36
CA GLY A 70 6.81 -4.54 -7.10
C GLY A 70 8.24 -4.03 -7.15
N VAL A 71 8.75 -3.65 -8.32
CA VAL A 71 10.08 -3.04 -8.49
C VAL A 71 9.94 -1.51 -8.43
N PRO A 72 10.50 -0.83 -7.41
CA PRO A 72 10.39 0.63 -7.25
C PRO A 72 10.91 1.41 -8.48
N GLU A 73 12.04 0.98 -9.02
CA GLU A 73 12.76 1.68 -10.09
C GLU A 73 11.98 1.67 -11.41
N CYS A 74 11.11 0.68 -11.65
CA CYS A 74 10.22 0.65 -12.81
C CYS A 74 9.26 1.84 -12.85
N ALA A 75 8.94 2.41 -11.67
CA ALA A 75 8.12 3.60 -11.52
C ALA A 75 8.95 4.86 -11.23
N GLY A 76 10.28 4.80 -11.40
CA GLY A 76 11.18 5.92 -11.10
C GLY A 76 11.40 6.19 -9.60
N VAL A 77 10.98 5.26 -8.72
CA VAL A 77 11.22 5.37 -7.27
C VAL A 77 12.59 4.77 -6.97
N THR A 78 13.54 5.63 -6.62
CA THR A 78 14.94 5.25 -6.27
C THR A 78 15.26 5.45 -4.79
N LYS A 79 14.33 6.08 -4.06
CA LYS A 79 14.43 6.32 -2.62
C LYS A 79 13.12 5.93 -1.96
N GLY A 80 13.18 4.98 -1.04
CA GLY A 80 12.05 4.64 -0.20
C GLY A 80 11.67 5.76 0.76
N VAL A 81 10.51 5.61 1.39
CA VAL A 81 10.03 6.47 2.46
C VAL A 81 10.91 6.27 3.68
N ASN A 82 11.46 7.36 4.21
CA ASN A 82 12.23 7.29 5.46
C ASN A 82 11.27 7.40 6.65
N VAL A 83 11.27 6.40 7.51
CA VAL A 83 10.39 6.27 8.66
C VAL A 83 11.20 6.42 9.94
N PHE A 84 10.70 7.25 10.85
CA PHE A 84 11.31 7.52 12.14
C PHE A 84 10.26 7.51 13.25
N HIS A 85 10.51 6.73 14.30
CA HIS A 85 9.65 6.59 15.47
C HIS A 85 10.15 7.51 16.58
N ASN A 86 9.23 8.22 17.22
CA ASN A 86 9.52 9.04 18.38
C ASN A 86 8.34 9.07 19.33
N GLN A 87 8.48 8.37 20.46
CA GLN A 87 7.39 8.16 21.42
C GLN A 87 6.17 7.56 20.68
N ASP A 88 5.00 8.17 20.82
CA ASP A 88 3.76 7.73 20.18
C ASP A 88 3.57 8.29 18.75
N LEU A 89 4.64 8.77 18.11
CA LEU A 89 4.58 9.38 16.78
C LEU A 89 5.46 8.65 15.76
N ILE A 90 4.92 8.51 14.55
CA ILE A 90 5.64 8.01 13.37
C ILE A 90 5.80 9.16 12.39
N ARG A 91 7.03 9.46 12.01
CA ARG A 91 7.34 10.45 10.98
C ARG A 91 7.74 9.76 9.70
N TRP A 92 7.11 10.16 8.61
CA TRP A 92 7.54 9.82 7.26
C TRP A 92 8.19 11.03 6.60
N THR A 93 9.33 10.81 5.95
CA THR A 93 9.86 11.72 4.94
C THR A 93 9.76 11.03 3.60
N VAL A 94 8.80 11.50 2.80
CA VAL A 94 8.56 11.01 1.43
C VAL A 94 9.25 11.98 0.50
N THR A 95 10.25 11.51 -0.25
CA THR A 95 10.90 12.31 -1.31
C THR A 95 10.48 11.86 -2.71
N GLN A 96 10.03 10.62 -2.83
CA GLN A 96 9.54 10.05 -4.08
C GLN A 96 8.30 9.17 -3.81
N PRO A 97 7.32 9.21 -4.72
CA PRO A 97 7.18 10.17 -5.81
C PRO A 97 6.92 11.60 -5.30
N GLU A 98 7.24 12.60 -6.14
CA GLU A 98 6.96 14.00 -5.83
C GLU A 98 5.43 14.25 -5.66
N PRO A 99 5.02 15.23 -4.84
CA PRO A 99 5.87 16.18 -4.12
C PRO A 99 6.51 15.59 -2.86
N SER A 100 7.74 16.02 -2.58
CA SER A 100 8.41 15.78 -1.31
C SER A 100 7.63 16.36 -0.15
N ARG A 101 7.44 15.57 0.91
CA ARG A 101 6.66 15.96 2.08
C ARG A 101 7.09 15.20 3.33
N THR A 102 6.88 15.84 4.48
CA THR A 102 7.04 15.18 5.79
C THR A 102 5.68 15.04 6.44
N LEU A 103 5.33 13.82 6.79
CA LEU A 103 4.07 13.46 7.43
C LEU A 103 4.36 12.98 8.85
N THR A 104 3.44 13.20 9.77
CA THR A 104 3.55 12.72 11.15
C THR A 104 2.22 12.11 11.53
N PHE A 105 2.25 10.90 12.06
CA PHE A 105 1.09 10.11 12.41
C PHE A 105 1.16 9.76 13.89
N ASP A 106 0.00 9.61 14.53
CA ASP A 106 -0.11 8.88 15.78
C ASP A 106 0.19 7.40 15.52
N GLN A 107 1.04 6.79 16.35
CA GLN A 107 1.51 5.42 16.17
C GLN A 107 0.36 4.41 16.18
N LYS A 108 -0.62 4.57 17.08
CA LYS A 108 -1.75 3.64 17.19
C LYS A 108 -2.69 3.78 16.00
N MET A 109 -2.95 5.00 15.56
CA MET A 109 -3.77 5.23 14.36
C MET A 109 -3.10 4.65 13.12
N TYR A 110 -1.79 4.83 12.98
CA TYR A 110 -1.00 4.29 11.90
C TYR A 110 -1.03 2.76 11.85
N GLU A 111 -0.73 2.11 12.98
CA GLU A 111 -0.78 0.64 13.09
C GLU A 111 -2.18 0.10 12.77
N ASN A 112 -3.22 0.73 13.34
CA ASN A 112 -4.60 0.31 13.12
C ASN A 112 -5.02 0.44 11.65
N ALA A 113 -4.58 1.50 10.95
CA ALA A 113 -4.88 1.67 9.53
C ALA A 113 -4.29 0.52 8.70
N ILE A 114 -3.04 0.13 8.97
CA ILE A 114 -2.35 -0.95 8.25
C ILE A 114 -3.01 -2.29 8.54
N ARG A 115 -3.21 -2.63 9.81
CA ARG A 115 -3.85 -3.91 10.21
C ARG A 115 -5.26 -4.04 9.64
N THR A 116 -6.01 -2.94 9.62
CA THR A 116 -7.36 -2.91 9.04
C THR A 116 -7.32 -3.18 7.54
N ALA A 117 -6.39 -2.56 6.81
CA ALA A 117 -6.24 -2.79 5.37
C ALA A 117 -5.84 -4.22 5.04
N VAL A 118 -4.88 -4.81 5.77
CA VAL A 118 -4.49 -6.22 5.59
C VAL A 118 -5.70 -7.14 5.80
N LYS A 119 -6.46 -6.93 6.88
CA LYS A 119 -7.67 -7.71 7.17
C LYS A 119 -8.73 -7.58 6.07
N GLN A 120 -8.97 -6.37 5.58
CA GLN A 120 -9.92 -6.12 4.49
C GLN A 120 -9.45 -6.78 3.18
N GLY A 121 -8.17 -6.67 2.85
CA GLY A 121 -7.54 -7.33 1.72
C GLY A 121 -7.72 -8.85 1.72
N LYS A 122 -7.39 -9.50 2.85
CA LYS A 122 -7.60 -10.94 3.03
C LYS A 122 -9.06 -11.34 2.83
N LYS A 123 -10.01 -10.54 3.34
CA LYS A 123 -11.45 -10.79 3.17
C LYS A 123 -11.87 -10.70 1.70
N LEU A 124 -11.38 -9.71 0.95
CA LEU A 124 -11.68 -9.55 -0.48
C LEU A 124 -11.12 -10.72 -1.30
N ILE A 125 -9.88 -11.13 -1.05
CA ILE A 125 -9.29 -12.31 -1.70
C ILE A 125 -10.14 -13.56 -1.43
N ALA A 126 -10.51 -13.79 -0.17
CA ALA A 126 -11.34 -14.93 0.19
C ALA A 126 -12.67 -14.91 -0.57
N GLN A 127 -13.37 -13.76 -0.60
CA GLN A 127 -14.62 -13.60 -1.34
C GLN A 127 -14.46 -13.84 -2.84
N ALA A 128 -13.39 -13.34 -3.46
CA ALA A 128 -13.13 -13.55 -4.89
C ALA A 128 -12.91 -15.02 -5.25
N LYS A 129 -12.20 -15.78 -4.39
CA LYS A 129 -12.02 -17.23 -4.55
C LYS A 129 -13.34 -18.01 -4.54
N TYR A 130 -14.29 -17.62 -3.71
CA TYR A 130 -15.61 -18.27 -3.65
C TYR A 130 -16.52 -17.90 -4.85
N SER A 131 -16.39 -16.69 -5.39
CA SER A 131 -17.27 -16.18 -6.45
C SER A 131 -16.87 -16.58 -7.87
N SER A 132 -15.93 -17.52 -8.06
CA SER A 132 -15.42 -17.97 -9.38
C SER A 132 -14.64 -16.93 -10.20
N ASN A 133 -14.24 -15.79 -9.62
CA ASN A 133 -13.32 -14.85 -10.28
C ASN A 133 -11.87 -15.37 -10.12
N GLN A 134 -11.47 -16.27 -11.02
CA GLN A 134 -10.14 -16.92 -10.97
C GLN A 134 -8.96 -15.98 -11.30
N ASN A 135 -9.22 -14.74 -11.74
CA ASN A 135 -8.19 -13.80 -12.19
C ASN A 135 -8.03 -12.57 -11.29
N LEU A 136 -8.28 -12.69 -9.97
CA LEU A 136 -7.92 -11.62 -9.03
C LEU A 136 -6.44 -11.71 -8.66
N GLU A 137 -5.68 -10.67 -8.99
CA GLU A 137 -4.29 -10.49 -8.58
C GLU A 137 -4.20 -9.37 -7.55
N VAL A 138 -3.51 -9.60 -6.44
CA VAL A 138 -3.07 -8.50 -5.57
C VAL A 138 -1.77 -7.93 -6.14
N VAL A 139 -1.64 -6.61 -6.07
CA VAL A 139 -0.48 -5.88 -6.61
C VAL A 139 0.09 -4.90 -5.58
N PRO A 140 1.43 -4.80 -5.47
CA PRO A 140 2.42 -5.60 -6.18
C PRO A 140 2.62 -7.01 -5.58
N MET A 141 1.94 -7.31 -4.48
CA MET A 141 2.11 -8.57 -3.75
C MET A 141 1.18 -9.66 -4.29
N GLN A 142 1.71 -10.83 -4.62
CA GLN A 142 0.88 -11.99 -4.96
C GLN A 142 -0.06 -12.40 -3.81
N ASN A 143 -1.22 -12.97 -4.15
CA ASN A 143 -2.29 -13.35 -3.20
C ASN A 143 -1.79 -14.16 -2.00
N GLU A 144 -0.92 -15.14 -2.23
CA GLU A 144 -0.37 -16.02 -1.18
C GLU A 144 0.46 -15.23 -0.15
N LYS A 145 1.24 -14.26 -0.63
CA LYS A 145 2.04 -13.39 0.25
C LYS A 145 1.16 -12.55 1.15
N LEU A 146 0.07 -11.98 0.62
CA LEU A 146 -0.85 -11.19 1.47
C LEU A 146 -1.49 -12.04 2.56
N ILE A 147 -1.87 -13.28 2.25
CA ILE A 147 -2.49 -14.20 3.23
C ILE A 147 -1.51 -14.52 4.37
N ALA A 148 -0.21 -14.60 4.07
CA ALA A 148 0.85 -14.90 5.03
C ALA A 148 1.26 -13.72 5.94
N LEU A 149 0.79 -12.50 5.69
CA LEU A 149 1.09 -11.35 6.54
C LEU A 149 0.32 -11.43 7.87
N GLU A 150 1.00 -11.62 9.00
CA GLU A 150 0.40 -11.70 10.36
C GLU A 150 0.75 -10.48 11.22
#